data_AF-A0A858XTE1-F1
#
_entry.id   AF-A0A858XTE1-F1
#
_cell.length_a   1.000
_cell.length_b   1.000
_cell.length_c   1.000
_cell.angle_alpha   90.00
_cell.angle_beta   90.00
_cell.angle_gamma   90.00
#
_symmetry.space_group_name_H-M   'P 1'
#
loop_
_entity.id
_entity.type
_entity.pdbx_description
1 polymer ?
#
loop_
_entity_poly.entity_id
_entity_poly.type
_entity_poly.pdbx_seq_one_letter_code
_entity_poly.pdbx_strand_id
1 'polypeptide(L)'
;MENLLGQIYCWFQSFYGQDLSYYLWGYDPGTEAYTNPNIYNLVGLITLVCSLVLVVVFYYIINHPRLCKWWSWLITLGINGVIALFVGYGIVMSKYVNGYIHDTLMYQRDADGNIISILIGESNCWGFGIANMFVAMIAFVLLSFMLKWWSSSAKHVPFL
;
A
#
# COMPACT_ATOMS: atom_id res chain seq x y z
N MET A 1 -1.70 -18.43 -3.23
CA MET A 1 -2.02 -17.37 -2.25
C MET A 1 -0.88 -16.35 -2.12
N GLU A 2 0.37 -16.75 -2.37
CA GLU A 2 1.58 -15.94 -2.20
C GLU A 2 1.69 -14.68 -3.07
N ASN A 3 0.82 -14.46 -4.05
CA ASN A 3 0.88 -13.31 -4.96
C ASN A 3 -0.38 -12.43 -4.95
N LEU A 4 -1.36 -12.71 -4.07
CA LEU A 4 -2.64 -12.01 -4.07
C LEU A 4 -2.46 -10.50 -3.81
N LEU A 5 -1.62 -10.15 -2.83
CA LEU A 5 -1.36 -8.74 -2.50
C LEU A 5 -0.71 -8.02 -3.66
N GLY A 6 0.34 -8.61 -4.26
CA GLY A 6 0.96 -8.06 -5.46
C GLY A 6 -0.02 -7.83 -6.61
N GLN A 7 -0.94 -8.77 -6.87
CA GLN A 7 -1.97 -8.59 -7.89
C GLN A 7 -2.91 -7.40 -7.61
N ILE A 8 -3.29 -7.18 -6.34
CA ILE A 8 -4.12 -6.04 -5.95
C ILE A 8 -3.37 -4.72 -6.19
N TYR A 9 -2.07 -4.64 -5.88
CA TYR A 9 -1.27 -3.44 -6.17
C TYR A 9 -1.09 -3.20 -7.67
N CYS A 10 -1.08 -4.24 -8.50
CA CYS A 10 -1.00 -4.10 -9.96
C CYS A 10 -2.21 -3.37 -10.54
N TRP A 11 -3.39 -3.39 -9.89
CA TRP A 11 -4.54 -2.59 -10.33
C TRP A 11 -4.27 -1.09 -10.30
N PHE A 12 -3.33 -0.67 -9.46
CA PHE A 12 -2.93 0.71 -9.24
C PHE A 12 -1.56 1.03 -9.87
N GLN A 13 -1.05 0.16 -10.75
CA GLN A 13 0.27 0.30 -11.37
C GLN A 13 0.46 1.61 -12.14
N SER A 14 -0.62 2.17 -12.67
CA SER A 14 -0.61 3.46 -13.36
C SER A 14 -0.08 4.62 -12.50
N PHE A 15 -0.14 4.52 -11.17
CA PHE A 15 0.34 5.57 -10.27
C PHE A 15 1.86 5.59 -10.09
N TYR A 16 2.53 4.43 -10.18
CA TYR A 16 3.93 4.29 -9.79
C TYR A 16 4.84 3.68 -10.87
N GLY A 17 4.27 3.26 -12.00
CA GLY A 17 5.03 2.83 -13.17
C GLY A 17 5.38 1.34 -13.16
N GLN A 18 5.75 0.86 -14.34
CA GLN A 18 6.06 -0.55 -14.58
C GLN A 18 7.42 -0.95 -14.02
N ASP A 19 8.44 -0.09 -14.14
CA ASP A 19 9.80 -0.40 -13.69
C ASP A 19 9.88 -0.57 -12.17
N LEU A 20 9.20 0.32 -11.44
CA LEU A 20 9.06 0.16 -10.00
C LEU A 20 8.23 -1.08 -9.66
N SER A 21 7.24 -1.45 -10.49
CA SER A 21 6.49 -2.69 -10.30
C SER A 21 7.38 -3.93 -10.39
N TYR A 22 8.30 -3.99 -11.36
CA TYR A 22 9.24 -5.09 -11.48
C TYR A 22 10.13 -5.23 -10.25
N TYR A 23 10.69 -4.11 -9.77
CA TYR A 23 11.46 -4.11 -8.54
C TYR A 23 10.65 -4.64 -7.35
N LEU A 24 9.41 -4.19 -7.18
CA LEU A 24 8.55 -4.58 -6.06
C LEU A 24 8.13 -6.06 -6.12
N TRP A 25 8.02 -6.64 -7.32
CA TRP A 25 7.83 -8.08 -7.53
C TRP A 25 9.08 -8.92 -7.21
N GLY A 26 10.23 -8.28 -7.00
CA GLY A 26 11.49 -8.97 -6.72
C GLY A 26 12.30 -9.30 -7.97
N TYR A 27 12.07 -8.60 -9.09
CA TYR A 27 12.87 -8.77 -10.30
C TYR A 27 14.32 -8.33 -10.04
N ASP A 28 15.25 -9.20 -10.41
CA ASP A 28 16.68 -8.92 -10.40
C ASP A 28 17.21 -8.86 -11.85
N PRO A 29 17.66 -7.69 -12.33
CA PRO A 29 18.27 -7.54 -13.64
C PRO A 29 19.55 -8.38 -13.82
N GLY A 30 20.28 -8.69 -12.74
CA GLY A 30 21.52 -9.46 -12.80
C GLY A 30 21.31 -10.96 -13.09
N THR A 31 20.15 -11.51 -12.72
CA THR A 31 19.78 -12.91 -12.98
C THR A 31 18.63 -13.05 -13.98
N GLU A 32 18.10 -11.92 -14.49
CA GLU A 32 16.91 -11.84 -15.35
C GLU A 32 15.69 -12.59 -14.79
N ALA A 33 15.58 -12.69 -13.47
CA ALA A 33 14.61 -13.54 -12.78
C ALA A 33 14.09 -12.88 -11.49
N TYR A 34 12.93 -13.35 -11.01
CA TYR A 34 12.32 -12.89 -9.76
C TYR A 34 12.92 -13.62 -8.56
N THR A 35 14.15 -13.28 -8.21
CA THR A 35 14.92 -13.92 -7.13
C THR A 35 14.86 -13.16 -5.82
N ASN A 36 14.55 -11.85 -5.86
CA ASN A 36 14.47 -11.01 -4.67
C ASN A 36 13.14 -11.17 -3.93
N PRO A 37 13.10 -10.87 -2.62
CA PRO A 37 11.85 -10.92 -1.85
C PRO A 37 10.76 -10.02 -2.42
N ASN A 38 9.52 -10.54 -2.47
CA ASN A 38 8.37 -9.78 -2.93
C ASN A 38 7.98 -8.68 -1.93
N ILE A 39 8.25 -7.44 -2.29
CA ILE A 39 8.00 -6.26 -1.45
C ILE A 39 6.50 -5.96 -1.37
N TYR A 40 5.70 -6.28 -2.39
CA TYR A 40 4.25 -6.09 -2.32
C TYR A 40 3.60 -6.88 -1.19
N ASN A 41 4.07 -8.10 -0.94
CA ASN A 41 3.55 -8.92 0.15
C ASN A 41 3.89 -8.31 1.51
N LEU A 42 5.13 -7.82 1.67
CA LEU A 42 5.56 -7.15 2.89
C LEU A 42 4.70 -5.91 3.17
N VAL A 43 4.58 -5.02 2.17
CA VAL A 43 3.79 -3.78 2.32
C VAL A 43 2.32 -4.11 2.54
N GLY A 44 1.74 -5.02 1.75
CA GLY A 44 0.34 -5.40 1.85
C GLY A 44 0.00 -6.03 3.21
N LEU A 45 0.89 -6.84 3.78
CA LEU A 45 0.68 -7.41 5.12
C LEU A 45 0.73 -6.34 6.21
N ILE A 46 1.69 -5.40 6.14
CA ILE A 46 1.75 -4.26 7.07
C ILE A 46 0.47 -3.43 6.95
N THR A 47 0.02 -3.12 5.73
CA THR A 47 -1.22 -2.39 5.46
C THR A 47 -2.45 -3.10 6.03
N LEU A 48 -2.54 -4.42 5.88
CA LEU A 48 -3.63 -5.22 6.46
C LEU A 48 -3.62 -5.16 7.99
N VAL A 49 -2.46 -5.29 8.63
CA VAL A 49 -2.32 -5.23 10.09
C VAL A 49 -2.71 -3.84 10.60
N CYS A 50 -2.21 -2.76 9.98
CA CYS A 50 -2.58 -1.40 10.34
C CYS A 50 -4.09 -1.15 10.19
N SER A 51 -4.68 -1.61 9.08
CA SER A 51 -6.12 -1.48 8.84
C SER A 51 -6.93 -2.27 9.86
N LEU A 52 -6.50 -3.49 10.20
CA LEU A 52 -7.13 -4.32 11.22
C LEU A 52 -7.11 -3.64 12.59
N VAL A 53 -5.98 -3.09 13.01
CA VAL A 53 -5.86 -2.37 14.28
C VAL A 53 -6.86 -1.20 14.32
N LEU A 54 -6.96 -0.40 13.26
CA LEU A 54 -7.90 0.71 13.22
C LEU A 54 -9.36 0.27 13.23
N VAL A 55 -9.70 -0.82 12.52
CA VAL A 55 -11.05 -1.42 12.58
C VAL A 55 -11.36 -1.90 13.99
N VAL A 56 -10.43 -2.58 14.65
CA VAL A 56 -10.62 -3.06 16.03
C VAL A 56 -10.80 -1.89 16.99
N VAL A 57 -9.98 -0.85 16.87
CA VAL A 57 -10.10 0.37 17.68
C VAL A 57 -11.47 1.02 17.49
N PHE A 58 -11.92 1.16 16.25
CA PHE A 58 -13.20 1.81 15.95
C PHE A 58 -14.41 1.01 16.46
N TYR A 59 -14.48 -0.29 16.15
CA TYR A 59 -15.66 -1.11 16.43
C TYR A 59 -15.72 -1.66 17.87
N TYR A 60 -14.59 -1.85 18.55
CA TYR A 60 -14.55 -2.55 19.84
C TYR A 60 -13.99 -1.71 20.99
N ILE A 61 -13.01 -0.84 20.75
CA ILE A 61 -12.40 -0.03 21.81
C ILE A 61 -13.18 1.27 22.03
N ILE A 62 -13.38 2.05 20.97
CA ILE A 62 -14.11 3.32 21.06
C ILE A 62 -15.58 3.03 21.41
N ASN A 63 -16.23 2.11 20.66
CA ASN A 63 -17.60 1.60 20.83
C ASN A 63 -18.55 2.53 21.62
N HIS A 64 -18.59 3.81 21.25
CA HIS A 64 -19.32 4.85 21.96
C HIS A 64 -20.40 5.43 21.04
N PRO A 65 -21.68 5.48 21.46
CA PRO A 65 -22.81 5.83 20.59
C PRO A 65 -22.68 7.16 19.84
N ARG A 66 -21.96 8.13 20.41
CA ARG A 66 -21.73 9.44 19.77
C ARG A 66 -20.71 9.40 18.61
N LEU A 67 -19.76 8.47 18.65
CA LEU A 67 -18.66 8.31 17.70
C LEU A 67 -18.91 7.18 16.70
N CYS A 68 -19.88 6.31 16.94
CA CYS A 68 -20.31 5.27 16.02
C CYS A 68 -21.34 5.82 15.01
N LYS A 69 -20.94 6.84 14.24
CA LYS A 69 -21.73 7.41 13.14
C LYS A 69 -21.03 7.14 11.80
N TRP A 70 -21.78 7.13 10.71
CA TRP A 70 -21.23 6.91 9.36
C TRP A 70 -20.13 7.93 8.99
N TRP A 71 -20.26 9.19 9.41
CA TRP A 71 -19.24 10.22 9.22
C TRP A 71 -17.94 9.90 9.98
N SER A 72 -18.02 9.41 11.21
CA SER A 72 -16.85 9.00 12.00
C SER A 72 -16.16 7.77 11.39
N TRP A 73 -16.93 6.86 10.80
CA TRP A 73 -16.39 5.74 10.02
C TRP A 73 -15.63 6.24 8.78
N LEU A 74 -16.19 7.20 8.03
CA LEU A 74 -15.49 7.82 6.89
C LEU A 74 -14.21 8.56 7.30
N ILE A 75 -14.23 9.27 8.44
CA ILE A 75 -13.02 9.92 8.97
C ILE A 75 -11.97 8.86 9.30
N THR A 76 -12.36 7.75 9.91
CA THR A 76 -11.44 6.65 10.26
C THR A 76 -10.88 5.96 9.01
N LEU A 77 -11.70 5.75 7.99
CA LEU A 77 -11.28 5.29 6.67
C LEU A 77 -10.24 6.24 6.05
N GLY A 78 -10.49 7.55 6.12
CA GLY A 78 -9.55 8.57 5.66
C GLY A 78 -8.22 8.56 6.42
N ILE A 79 -8.26 8.45 7.75
CA ILE A 79 -7.06 8.33 8.60
C ILE A 79 -6.28 7.06 8.23
N ASN A 80 -6.96 5.92 8.05
CA ASN A 80 -6.34 4.68 7.61
C ASN A 80 -5.63 4.85 6.25
N GLY A 81 -6.29 5.51 5.29
CA GLY A 81 -5.72 5.82 4.00
C GLY A 81 -4.47 6.69 4.10
N VAL A 82 -4.50 7.77 4.88
CA VAL A 82 -3.35 8.67 5.06
C VAL A 82 -2.17 7.96 5.73
N ILE A 83 -2.42 7.16 6.77
CA ILE A 83 -1.36 6.36 7.41
C ILE A 83 -0.74 5.40 6.39
N ALA A 84 -1.57 4.68 5.64
CA ALA A 84 -1.09 3.76 4.62
C ALA A 84 -0.31 4.46 3.50
N LEU A 85 -0.71 5.68 3.12
CA LEU A 85 0.04 6.49 2.15
C LEU A 85 1.48 6.67 2.60
N PHE A 86 1.68 7.17 3.82
CA PHE A 86 3.01 7.43 4.35
C PHE A 86 3.81 6.16 4.62
N VAL A 87 3.16 5.06 5.04
CA VAL A 87 3.82 3.76 5.20
C VAL A 87 4.32 3.23 3.85
N GLY A 88 3.46 3.22 2.82
CA GLY A 88 3.81 2.75 1.48
C GLY A 88 4.93 3.60 0.86
N TYR A 89 4.77 4.92 0.92
CA TYR A 89 5.79 5.88 0.49
C TYR A 89 7.12 5.65 1.24
N GLY A 90 7.08 5.58 2.58
CA GLY A 90 8.27 5.46 3.40
C GLY A 90 9.07 4.18 3.14
N ILE A 91 8.39 3.05 2.90
CA ILE A 91 9.05 1.78 2.56
C ILE A 91 9.77 1.90 1.23
N VAL A 92 9.10 2.38 0.18
CA VAL A 92 9.71 2.48 -1.16
C VAL A 92 10.77 3.58 -1.22
N MET A 93 10.52 4.73 -0.61
CA MET A 93 11.48 5.83 -0.52
C MET A 93 12.74 5.41 0.23
N SER A 94 12.61 4.63 1.31
CA SER A 94 13.77 4.05 2.00
C SER A 94 14.57 3.14 1.07
N LYS A 95 13.92 2.35 0.21
CA LYS A 95 14.62 1.51 -0.78
C LYS A 95 15.32 2.34 -1.85
N TYR A 96 14.66 3.40 -2.33
CA TYR A 96 15.18 4.34 -3.30
C TYR A 96 16.43 5.08 -2.79
N VAL A 97 16.34 5.72 -1.62
CA VAL A 97 17.43 6.55 -1.05
C VAL A 97 18.64 5.71 -0.64
N ASN A 98 18.42 4.49 -0.14
CA ASN A 98 19.52 3.60 0.24
C ASN A 98 20.17 2.87 -0.95
N GLY A 99 19.74 3.14 -2.19
CA GLY A 99 20.35 2.56 -3.39
C GLY A 99 20.10 1.06 -3.56
N TYR A 100 19.02 0.52 -2.99
CA TYR A 100 18.67 -0.91 -3.16
C TYR A 100 18.05 -1.22 -4.53
N ILE A 101 17.62 -0.21 -5.28
CA ILE A 101 17.06 -0.38 -6.62
C ILE A 101 18.22 -0.36 -7.62
N HIS A 102 18.30 -1.39 -8.46
CA HIS A 102 19.36 -1.52 -9.45
C HIS A 102 19.32 -0.37 -10.47
N ASP A 103 20.49 0.14 -10.86
CA ASP A 103 20.63 1.31 -11.74
C ASP A 103 19.89 1.14 -13.08
N THR A 104 19.85 -0.08 -13.62
CA THR A 104 19.15 -0.42 -14.88
C THR A 104 17.63 -0.31 -14.80
N LEU A 105 17.05 -0.36 -13.59
CA LEU A 105 15.62 -0.13 -13.37
C LEU A 105 15.35 1.34 -13.08
N MET A 106 16.35 2.10 -12.63
CA MET A 106 16.21 3.52 -12.31
C MET A 106 16.43 4.41 -13.53
N TYR A 107 17.40 4.07 -14.37
CA TYR A 107 17.84 4.90 -15.48
C TYR A 107 17.98 4.10 -16.77
N GLN A 108 17.55 4.70 -17.87
CA GLN A 108 17.87 4.22 -19.20
C GLN A 108 19.17 4.89 -19.62
N ARG A 109 20.19 4.08 -19.97
CA ARG A 109 21.49 4.59 -20.43
C ARG A 109 21.72 4.31 -21.91
N ASP A 110 22.48 5.18 -22.57
CA ASP A 110 22.97 4.94 -23.94
C ASP A 110 24.18 3.99 -23.94
N ALA A 111 24.68 3.68 -25.14
CA ALA A 111 25.88 2.86 -25.32
C ALA A 111 27.15 3.50 -24.73
N ASP A 112 27.15 4.81 -24.50
CA ASP A 112 28.24 5.60 -23.92
C ASP A 112 28.11 5.74 -22.38
N GLY A 113 27.05 5.20 -21.78
CA GLY A 113 26.78 5.20 -20.34
C GLY A 113 26.07 6.45 -19.81
N ASN A 114 25.64 7.38 -20.67
CA ASN A 114 24.91 8.58 -20.27
C ASN A 114 23.44 8.26 -19.99
N ILE A 115 22.86 8.95 -19.00
CA ILE A 115 21.45 8.80 -18.64
C ILE A 115 20.58 9.51 -19.67
N ILE A 116 19.77 8.74 -20.40
CA ILE A 116 18.81 9.22 -21.40
C ILE A 116 17.47 9.55 -20.72
N SER A 117 17.02 8.70 -19.79
CA SER A 117 15.73 8.86 -19.11
C SER A 117 15.78 8.32 -17.68
N ILE A 118 14.97 8.93 -16.82
CA ILE A 118 14.75 8.47 -15.44
C ILE A 118 13.45 7.67 -15.44
N LEU A 119 13.54 6.36 -15.19
CA LEU A 119 12.38 5.45 -15.13
C LEU A 119 11.77 5.42 -13.73
N ILE A 120 12.62 5.37 -12.69
CA ILE A 120 12.19 5.40 -11.29
C ILE A 120 12.72 6.66 -10.61
N GLY A 121 11.78 7.54 -10.22
CA GLY A 121 12.08 8.74 -9.43
C GLY A 121 11.21 8.87 -8.18
N GLU A 122 11.36 9.99 -7.47
CA GLU A 122 10.60 10.29 -6.25
C GLU A 122 9.08 10.33 -6.47
N SER A 123 8.63 10.77 -7.65
CA SER A 123 7.21 10.79 -8.04
C SER A 123 6.60 9.39 -8.02
N ASN A 124 7.35 8.37 -8.43
CA ASN A 124 6.88 6.98 -8.41
C ASN A 124 6.76 6.44 -6.98
N CYS A 125 7.62 6.90 -6.06
CA CYS A 125 7.52 6.57 -4.64
C CYS A 125 6.22 7.14 -4.05
N TRP A 126 5.89 8.39 -4.36
CA TRP A 126 4.61 9.00 -3.98
C TRP A 126 3.43 8.29 -4.63
N GLY A 127 3.55 7.94 -5.91
CA GLY A 127 2.59 7.14 -6.65
C GLY A 127 2.29 5.81 -5.97
N PHE A 128 3.31 5.13 -5.45
CA PHE A 128 3.14 3.88 -4.72
C PHE A 128 2.47 4.10 -3.37
N GLY A 129 2.79 5.19 -2.66
CA GLY A 129 2.05 5.61 -1.47
C GLY A 129 0.55 5.80 -1.75
N ILE A 130 0.20 6.47 -2.86
CA ILE A 130 -1.19 6.65 -3.28
C ILE A 130 -1.85 5.31 -3.61
N ALA A 131 -1.16 4.40 -4.30
CA ALA A 131 -1.65 3.05 -4.52
C ALA A 131 -1.92 2.33 -3.19
N ASN A 132 -0.99 2.43 -2.22
CA ASN A 132 -1.15 1.82 -0.91
C ASN A 132 -2.32 2.40 -0.11
N MET A 133 -2.60 3.69 -0.25
CA MET A 133 -3.78 4.34 0.35
C MET A 133 -5.07 3.65 -0.13
N PHE A 134 -5.22 3.43 -1.44
CA PHE A 134 -6.41 2.77 -1.98
C PHE A 134 -6.52 1.30 -1.54
N VAL A 135 -5.40 0.57 -1.53
CA VAL A 135 -5.37 -0.81 -1.01
C VAL A 135 -5.79 -0.85 0.45
N ALA A 136 -5.32 0.09 1.27
CA ALA A 136 -5.70 0.20 2.68
C ALA A 136 -7.19 0.53 2.86
N MET A 137 -7.74 1.41 2.04
CA MET A 137 -9.17 1.72 2.06
C MET A 137 -10.01 0.48 1.74
N ILE A 138 -9.63 -0.29 0.71
CA ILE A 138 -10.30 -1.55 0.37
C ILE A 138 -10.21 -2.52 1.56
N ALA A 139 -9.02 -2.71 2.12
CA ALA A 139 -8.81 -3.58 3.28
C ALA A 139 -9.68 -3.17 4.47
N PHE A 140 -9.72 -1.88 4.81
CA PHE A 140 -10.53 -1.36 5.91
C PHE A 140 -12.03 -1.60 5.69
N VAL A 141 -12.52 -1.40 4.47
CA VAL A 141 -13.93 -1.66 4.12
C VAL A 141 -14.27 -3.14 4.28
N LEU A 142 -13.44 -4.02 3.73
CA LEU A 142 -13.63 -5.47 3.84
C LEU A 142 -13.61 -5.93 5.31
N LEU A 143 -12.60 -5.50 6.07
CA LEU A 143 -12.46 -5.82 7.49
C LEU A 143 -13.61 -5.26 8.33
N SER A 144 -14.10 -4.07 8.02
CA SER A 144 -15.28 -3.48 8.67
C SER A 144 -16.50 -4.38 8.46
N PHE A 145 -16.77 -4.84 7.24
CA PHE A 145 -17.90 -5.72 6.97
C PHE A 145 -17.76 -7.12 7.56
N MET A 146 -16.54 -7.62 7.74
CA MET A 146 -16.28 -8.89 8.41
C MET A 146 -16.44 -8.80 9.93
N LEU A 147 -16.00 -7.70 10.55
CA LEU A 147 -15.89 -7.59 12.00
C LEU A 147 -17.00 -6.76 12.67
N LYS A 148 -17.82 -6.01 11.93
CA LYS A 148 -18.85 -5.16 12.55
C LYS A 148 -19.90 -5.92 13.37
N TRP A 149 -20.13 -7.21 13.09
CA TRP A 149 -21.23 -8.00 13.66
C TRP A 149 -21.13 -8.25 15.16
N TRP A 150 -19.92 -8.21 15.72
CA TRP A 150 -19.70 -8.41 17.16
C TRP A 150 -19.62 -7.10 17.96
N SER A 151 -19.80 -5.94 17.31
CA SER A 151 -19.85 -4.66 18.02
C SER A 151 -21.23 -4.39 18.63
N SER A 152 -21.27 -3.90 19.88
CA SER A 152 -22.54 -3.64 20.57
C SER A 152 -23.25 -2.39 20.06
N SER A 153 -22.52 -1.30 19.81
CA SER A 153 -23.10 0.00 19.42
C SER A 153 -22.83 0.37 17.96
N ALA A 154 -21.81 -0.20 17.31
CA ALA A 154 -21.41 0.17 15.94
C ALA A 154 -21.86 -0.80 14.84
N LYS A 155 -22.59 -1.89 15.16
CA LYS A 155 -22.92 -2.96 14.20
C LYS A 155 -23.65 -2.52 12.92
N HIS A 156 -24.43 -1.44 12.99
CA HIS A 156 -25.18 -0.94 11.83
C HIS A 156 -24.25 -0.14 10.89
N VAL A 157 -23.28 0.60 11.43
CA VAL A 157 -22.33 1.45 10.69
C VAL A 157 -21.46 0.63 9.71
N PRO A 158 -21.31 1.03 8.44
CA PRO A 158 -21.65 2.35 7.86
C PRO A 158 -23.11 2.54 7.40
N PHE A 159 -23.95 1.52 7.45
CA PHE A 159 -25.36 1.65 7.09
C PHE A 159 -26.17 2.13 8.30
N LEU A 160 -27.20 2.95 8.07
CA LEU A 160 -28.00 3.50 9.15
C LEU A 160 -28.94 2.43 9.71
#